data_AF-A0AA39VVY8-F1
#
_entry.id   AF-A0AA39VVY8-F1
#
_cell.length_a   1.000
_cell.length_b   1.000
_cell.length_c   1.000
_cell.angle_alpha   90.00
_cell.angle_beta   90.00
_cell.angle_gamma   90.00
#
_symmetry.space_group_name_H-M   'P 1'
#
loop_
_entity.id
_entity.type
_entity.pdbx_description
1 polymer ?
#
loop_
_entity_poly.entity_id
_entity_poly.type
_entity_poly.pdbx_seq_one_letter_code
_entity_poly.pdbx_strand_id
1 'polypeptide(L)'
;MGWKTGLVGCMCWWCSNAMGLFHELVNDKDVRLIGVEAAGHGLDSGKHAATLTKGEVGVLHGAMSYLLQNDDGQIVEPHSISAGLDYPGVGPEHSFLKDEGHAEYYSVTDYEALEAFKRLSRLEGIIPALETSHALAYLEELCQTLPNGTKVVLNCSGRGDKDVQIAIKYLQV
;
A
#
# COMPACT_ATOMS: atom_id res chain seq x y z
N MET A 1 20.15 -10.03 14.48
CA MET A 1 20.65 -10.68 13.24
C MET A 1 20.68 -9.61 12.18
N GLY A 2 21.86 -9.12 11.78
CA GLY A 2 21.96 -7.99 10.85
C GLY A 2 21.71 -8.43 9.40
N TRP A 3 20.88 -7.67 8.68
CA TRP A 3 20.55 -7.87 7.26
C TRP A 3 21.72 -7.47 6.36
N LYS A 4 22.87 -8.14 6.52
CA LYS A 4 24.15 -7.72 5.92
C LYS A 4 24.33 -7.96 4.42
N THR A 5 23.28 -8.25 3.65
CA THR A 5 23.45 -8.47 2.19
C THR A 5 22.18 -8.14 1.40
N GLY A 6 22.22 -6.99 0.72
CA GLY A 6 21.25 -6.58 -0.29
C GLY A 6 20.12 -5.74 0.28
N LEU A 7 19.83 -4.62 -0.38
CA LEU A 7 18.69 -3.74 -0.13
C LEU A 7 17.45 -4.58 0.23
N VAL A 8 16.96 -4.51 1.46
CA VAL A 8 15.72 -5.22 1.81
C VAL A 8 14.58 -4.27 1.55
N GLY A 9 13.73 -4.58 0.57
CA GLY A 9 12.47 -3.86 0.38
C GLY A 9 11.43 -4.47 1.30
N CYS A 10 10.95 -3.73 2.30
CA CYS A 10 9.79 -4.15 3.08
C CYS A 10 8.57 -3.47 2.50
N MET A 11 7.69 -4.27 1.89
CA MET A 11 6.51 -3.75 1.23
C MET A 11 5.24 -4.15 1.96
N CYS A 12 4.51 -3.13 2.37
CA CYS A 12 3.23 -3.30 3.03
C CYS A 12 2.19 -2.42 2.34
N TRP A 13 0.98 -2.93 2.28
CA TRP A 13 -0.16 -2.09 2.02
C TRP A 13 -0.60 -1.41 3.34
N TRP A 14 -0.98 -0.14 3.26
CA TRP A 14 -1.34 0.86 4.29
C TRP A 14 -1.88 0.44 5.68
N CYS A 15 -1.59 1.28 6.69
CA CYS A 15 -2.08 1.26 8.08
C CYS A 15 -1.29 0.32 9.03
N SER A 16 -1.95 -0.32 10.00
CA SER A 16 -1.29 -0.95 11.16
C SER A 16 -0.34 -2.11 10.82
N ASN A 17 -0.63 -2.87 9.77
CA ASN A 17 0.22 -3.94 9.25
C ASN A 17 1.57 -3.42 8.72
N ALA A 18 1.59 -2.23 8.10
CA ALA A 18 2.78 -1.61 7.56
C ALA A 18 3.70 -1.17 8.67
N MET A 19 3.16 -0.44 9.65
CA MET A 19 3.93 -0.02 10.81
C MET A 19 4.44 -1.21 11.62
N GLY A 20 3.65 -2.28 11.76
CA GLY A 20 4.08 -3.51 12.43
C GLY A 20 5.31 -4.15 11.79
N LEU A 21 5.44 -4.11 10.46
CA LEU A 21 6.66 -4.58 9.78
C LEU A 21 7.80 -3.55 9.89
N PHE A 22 7.49 -2.27 9.75
CA PHE A 22 8.50 -1.21 9.72
C PHE A 22 9.15 -0.95 11.08
N HIS A 23 8.44 -1.17 12.19
CA HIS A 23 8.89 -0.82 13.53
C HIS A 23 10.28 -1.41 13.88
N GLU A 24 10.53 -2.67 13.56
CA GLU A 24 11.83 -3.31 13.85
C GLU A 24 12.93 -2.92 12.84
N LEU A 25 12.56 -2.32 11.71
CA LEU A 25 13.45 -2.03 10.59
C LEU A 25 13.73 -0.53 10.41
N VAL A 26 13.00 0.35 11.12
CA VAL A 26 13.11 1.81 11.04
C VAL A 26 14.51 2.35 11.42
N ASN A 27 15.30 1.55 12.15
CA ASN A 27 16.67 1.93 12.50
C ASN A 27 17.72 1.37 11.53
N ASP A 28 17.31 0.51 10.59
CA ASP A 28 18.20 -0.14 9.63
C ASP A 28 18.26 0.67 8.33
N LYS A 29 19.32 1.46 8.17
CA LYS A 29 19.48 2.40 7.04
C LYS A 29 19.69 1.70 5.69
N ASP A 30 20.01 0.41 5.71
CA ASP A 30 20.22 -0.38 4.50
C ASP A 30 18.89 -0.97 3.97
N VAL A 31 17.79 -0.78 4.70
CA VAL A 31 16.45 -1.28 4.39
C VAL A 31 15.60 -0.14 3.81
N ARG A 32 14.90 -0.43 2.70
CA ARG A 32 13.90 0.47 2.14
C ARG A 32 12.53 0.10 2.67
N LEU A 33 11.86 1.06 3.28
CA LEU A 33 10.49 0.92 3.75
C LEU A 33 9.55 1.46 2.67
N ILE A 34 8.68 0.59 2.15
CA ILE A 34 7.80 0.93 1.02
C ILE A 34 6.35 0.68 1.41
N GLY A 35 5.56 1.75 1.45
CA GLY A 35 4.11 1.71 1.57
C GLY A 35 3.43 1.78 0.21
N VAL A 36 2.36 1.02 0.04
CA VAL A 36 1.51 1.11 -1.16
C VAL A 36 0.11 1.57 -0.77
N GLU A 37 -0.40 2.58 -1.46
CA GLU A 37 -1.72 3.18 -1.30
C GLU A 37 -2.67 2.75 -2.44
N ALA A 38 -3.99 2.86 -2.21
CA ALA A 38 -4.96 2.63 -3.27
C ALA A 38 -5.15 3.88 -4.13
N ALA A 39 -4.81 3.77 -5.41
CA ALA A 39 -5.11 4.79 -6.41
C ALA A 39 -6.55 4.68 -6.94
N GLY A 40 -7.33 3.68 -6.53
CA GLY A 40 -8.71 3.47 -7.00
C GLY A 40 -8.77 3.39 -8.53
N HIS A 41 -9.53 4.27 -9.15
CA HIS A 41 -9.64 4.40 -10.61
C HIS A 41 -8.51 5.22 -11.26
N GLY A 42 -7.49 5.59 -10.48
CA GLY A 42 -6.36 6.43 -10.88
C GLY A 42 -6.36 7.75 -10.12
N LEU A 43 -5.16 8.28 -9.88
CA LEU A 43 -4.96 9.50 -9.08
C LEU A 43 -5.64 10.75 -9.66
N ASP A 44 -5.78 10.83 -10.99
CA ASP A 44 -6.42 11.97 -11.65
C ASP A 44 -7.95 11.86 -11.74
N SER A 45 -8.51 10.71 -11.37
CA SER A 45 -9.96 10.47 -11.43
C SER A 45 -10.74 11.14 -10.29
N GLY A 46 -10.04 11.59 -9.24
CA GLY A 46 -10.64 12.02 -7.97
C GLY A 46 -11.25 10.87 -7.16
N LYS A 47 -11.16 9.62 -7.64
CA LYS A 47 -11.66 8.41 -6.97
C LYS A 47 -10.48 7.52 -6.58
N HIS A 48 -9.85 7.86 -5.46
CA HIS A 48 -8.71 7.15 -4.91
C HIS A 48 -8.69 7.26 -3.38
N ALA A 49 -7.84 6.47 -2.73
CA ALA A 49 -7.52 6.58 -1.30
C ALA A 49 -6.02 6.85 -1.05
N ALA A 50 -5.33 7.41 -2.05
CA ALA A 50 -3.91 7.75 -2.02
C ALA A 50 -3.63 9.02 -1.18
N THR A 51 -3.72 8.86 0.13
CA THR A 51 -3.73 9.94 1.12
C THR A 51 -2.36 10.63 1.29
N LEU A 52 -1.26 9.89 1.35
CA LEU A 52 0.09 10.48 1.43
C LEU A 52 0.54 11.05 0.07
N THR A 53 -0.01 10.54 -1.02
CA THR A 53 0.33 11.01 -2.38
C THR A 53 -0.41 12.29 -2.78
N LYS A 54 -1.71 12.40 -2.45
CA LYS A 54 -2.57 13.52 -2.90
C LYS A 54 -3.23 14.30 -1.75
N GLY A 55 -3.12 13.83 -0.51
CA GLY A 55 -3.72 14.49 0.63
C GLY A 55 -2.88 15.63 1.17
N GLU A 56 -3.46 16.31 2.15
CA GLU A 56 -2.89 17.45 2.84
C GLU A 56 -2.87 17.21 4.35
N VAL A 57 -2.06 17.98 5.07
CA VAL A 57 -2.02 17.88 6.54
C VAL A 57 -3.30 18.46 7.12
N GLY A 58 -3.96 17.69 7.99
CA GLY A 58 -5.15 18.13 8.70
C GLY A 58 -5.37 17.31 9.98
N VAL A 59 -6.52 17.52 10.62
CA VAL A 59 -6.91 16.78 11.83
C VAL A 59 -8.17 15.99 11.55
N LEU A 60 -8.06 14.66 11.62
CA LEU A 60 -9.18 13.74 11.46
C LEU A 60 -9.09 12.63 12.50
N HIS A 61 -10.24 12.25 13.07
CA HIS A 61 -10.36 11.18 14.06
C HIS A 61 -9.36 11.26 15.23
N GLY A 62 -9.03 12.49 15.68
CA GLY A 62 -8.21 12.74 16.87
C GLY A 62 -6.70 12.74 16.65
N ALA A 63 -6.21 12.66 15.42
CA ALA A 63 -4.79 12.77 15.08
C ALA A 63 -4.56 13.84 14.00
N MET A 64 -3.39 14.49 14.06
CA MET A 64 -2.89 15.35 12.99
C MET A 64 -2.03 14.51 12.05
N SER A 65 -2.43 14.39 10.79
CA SER A 65 -1.75 13.57 9.78
C SER A 65 -2.16 14.00 8.38
N TYR A 66 -1.61 13.35 7.35
CA TYR A 66 -2.12 13.49 5.98
C TYR A 66 -3.54 12.92 5.86
N LEU A 67 -4.39 13.64 5.12
CA LEU A 67 -5.75 13.23 4.82
C LEU A 67 -6.27 13.86 3.51
N LEU A 68 -7.25 13.22 2.89
CA LEU A 68 -7.94 13.72 1.70
C LEU A 68 -9.01 14.72 2.12
N GLN A 69 -8.78 16.01 1.83
CA GLN A 69 -9.72 17.10 2.08
C GLN A 69 -9.76 18.05 0.88
N ASN A 70 -10.84 18.84 0.80
CA ASN A 70 -10.94 19.95 -0.14
C ASN A 70 -10.44 21.27 0.47
N ASP A 71 -10.46 22.34 -0.32
CA ASP A 71 -10.01 23.68 0.09
C ASP A 71 -10.74 24.26 1.32
N ASP A 72 -11.96 23.78 1.58
CA ASP A 72 -12.77 24.18 2.75
C ASP A 72 -12.49 23.29 4.00
N GLY A 73 -11.52 22.37 3.91
CA GLY A 73 -11.19 21.41 4.96
C GLY A 73 -12.23 20.30 5.15
N GLN A 74 -13.13 20.10 4.19
CA GLN A 74 -14.10 18.99 4.21
C GLN A 74 -13.45 17.71 3.70
N ILE A 75 -13.75 16.59 4.35
CA ILE A 75 -13.21 15.28 4.00
C ILE A 75 -13.74 14.86 2.63
N VAL A 76 -12.83 14.47 1.74
CA VAL A 76 -13.15 13.88 0.45
C VAL A 76 -13.38 12.38 0.63
N GLU A 77 -14.47 11.88 0.06
CA GLU A 77 -14.79 10.45 0.12
C GLU A 77 -13.74 9.64 -0.66
N PRO A 78 -13.05 8.68 -0.01
CA PRO A 78 -12.06 7.86 -0.68
C PRO A 78 -12.72 6.88 -1.64
N HIS A 79 -11.91 6.27 -2.50
CA HIS A 79 -12.35 5.12 -3.28
C HIS A 79 -11.25 4.08 -3.43
N SER A 80 -11.60 2.82 -3.18
CA SER A 80 -10.81 1.65 -3.50
C SER A 80 -11.73 0.44 -3.72
N ILE A 81 -11.34 -0.47 -4.61
CA ILE A 81 -11.99 -1.78 -4.74
C ILE A 81 -11.87 -2.62 -3.46
N SER A 82 -10.88 -2.32 -2.64
CA SER A 82 -10.59 -3.05 -1.42
C SER A 82 -11.00 -2.23 -0.20
N ALA A 83 -11.99 -2.77 0.51
CA ALA A 83 -12.66 -2.08 1.62
C ALA A 83 -11.71 -1.70 2.76
N GLY A 84 -10.60 -2.43 2.96
CA GLY A 84 -9.63 -2.07 4.00
C GLY A 84 -8.86 -0.79 3.69
N LEU A 85 -8.90 -0.31 2.44
CA LEU A 85 -8.04 0.76 1.89
C LEU A 85 -8.83 2.03 1.68
N ASP A 86 -10.15 1.90 1.74
CA ASP A 86 -11.12 2.93 1.46
C ASP A 86 -11.25 3.87 2.66
N TYR A 87 -10.16 4.57 2.97
CA TYR A 87 -10.05 5.44 4.12
C TYR A 87 -9.32 6.74 3.74
N PRO A 88 -9.85 7.93 4.09
CA PRO A 88 -9.32 9.20 3.60
C PRO A 88 -8.16 9.74 4.45
N GLY A 89 -7.70 9.01 5.47
CA GLY A 89 -6.65 9.47 6.38
C GLY A 89 -5.52 8.47 6.54
N VAL A 90 -4.46 8.85 7.25
CA VAL A 90 -3.35 7.96 7.60
C VAL A 90 -2.97 8.06 9.07
N GLY A 91 -2.33 7.02 9.60
CA GLY A 91 -1.63 7.09 10.88
C GLY A 91 -0.50 8.14 10.83
N PRO A 92 -0.34 8.98 11.88
CA PRO A 92 0.64 10.08 11.90
C PRO A 92 2.08 9.61 11.77
N GLU A 93 2.41 8.42 12.25
CA GLU A 93 3.76 7.87 12.16
C GLU A 93 4.18 7.62 10.70
N HIS A 94 3.26 7.22 9.82
CA HIS A 94 3.53 7.15 8.39
C HIS A 94 3.71 8.53 7.74
N SER A 95 2.98 9.54 8.22
CA SER A 95 3.18 10.93 7.79
C SER A 95 4.60 11.39 8.14
N PHE A 96 5.03 11.13 9.38
CA PHE A 96 6.37 11.43 9.85
C PHE A 96 7.46 10.69 9.04
N LEU A 97 7.31 9.38 8.82
CA LEU A 97 8.29 8.59 8.05
C LEU A 97 8.39 9.05 6.59
N LYS A 98 7.28 9.48 5.98
CA LYS A 98 7.28 10.09 4.64
C LYS A 98 8.08 11.40 4.64
N ASP A 99 7.79 12.29 5.59
CA ASP A 99 8.38 13.63 5.62
C ASP A 99 9.88 13.61 5.93
N GLU A 100 10.33 12.66 6.76
CA GLU A 100 11.76 12.39 6.98
C GLU A 100 12.43 11.68 5.78
N GLY A 101 11.67 11.27 4.77
CA GLY A 101 12.17 10.52 3.62
C GLY A 101 12.65 9.11 3.96
N HIS A 102 12.24 8.58 5.12
CA HIS A 102 12.64 7.26 5.59
C HIS A 102 11.76 6.14 5.03
N ALA A 103 10.51 6.45 4.69
CA ALA A 103 9.61 5.56 3.98
C ALA A 103 9.13 6.17 2.66
N GLU A 104 9.07 5.35 1.62
CA GLU A 104 8.57 5.71 0.30
C GLU A 104 7.13 5.22 0.14
N TYR A 105 6.28 6.03 -0.50
CA TYR A 105 4.87 5.71 -0.70
C TYR A 105 4.53 5.78 -2.19
N TYR A 106 3.96 4.68 -2.68
CA TYR A 106 3.53 4.53 -4.07
C TYR A 106 2.04 4.23 -4.11
N SER A 107 1.40 4.38 -5.26
CA SER A 107 -0.03 4.12 -5.40
C SER A 107 -0.28 3.11 -6.51
N VAL A 108 -1.26 2.23 -6.31
CA VAL A 108 -1.65 1.18 -7.24
C VAL A 108 -3.15 1.26 -7.50
N THR A 109 -3.55 1.13 -8.76
CA THR A 109 -4.95 1.16 -9.19
C THR A 109 -5.67 -0.15 -8.88
N ASP A 110 -7.00 -0.09 -8.85
CA ASP A 110 -7.86 -1.26 -8.65
C ASP A 110 -7.57 -2.36 -9.68
N TYR A 111 -7.31 -1.98 -10.93
CA TYR A 111 -7.02 -2.89 -12.02
C TYR A 111 -5.71 -3.66 -11.81
N GLU A 112 -4.65 -2.94 -11.44
CA GLU A 112 -3.34 -3.52 -11.17
C GLU A 112 -3.41 -4.49 -9.98
N ALA A 113 -4.12 -4.10 -8.91
CA ALA A 113 -4.34 -4.96 -7.76
C ALA A 113 -5.11 -6.24 -8.12
N LEU A 114 -6.14 -6.16 -8.96
CA LEU A 114 -6.89 -7.33 -9.43
C LEU A 114 -6.05 -8.29 -10.28
N GLU A 115 -5.21 -7.76 -11.17
CA GLU A 115 -4.30 -8.59 -11.96
C GLU A 115 -3.24 -9.26 -11.07
N ALA A 116 -2.73 -8.57 -10.04
CA ALA A 116 -1.83 -9.17 -9.05
C ALA A 116 -2.51 -10.28 -8.22
N PHE A 117 -3.76 -10.07 -7.80
CA PHE A 117 -4.57 -11.07 -7.10
C PHE A 117 -4.68 -12.37 -7.92
N LYS A 118 -5.06 -12.22 -9.19
CA LYS A 118 -5.21 -13.34 -10.13
C LYS A 118 -3.89 -14.05 -10.37
N ARG A 119 -2.80 -13.29 -10.49
CA ARG A 119 -1.46 -13.82 -10.75
C ARG A 119 -0.94 -14.66 -9.60
N LEU A 120 -0.98 -14.14 -8.37
CA LEU A 120 -0.54 -14.91 -7.19
C LEU A 120 -1.35 -16.20 -7.03
N SER A 121 -2.66 -16.10 -7.24
CA SER A 121 -3.56 -17.27 -7.19
C SER A 121 -3.20 -18.33 -8.21
N ARG A 122 -2.74 -17.94 -9.41
CA ARG A 122 -2.38 -18.86 -10.49
C ARG A 122 -0.96 -19.42 -10.38
N LEU A 123 -0.01 -18.61 -9.93
CA LEU A 123 1.41 -18.99 -9.87
C LEU A 123 1.72 -19.78 -8.59
N GLU A 124 1.25 -19.29 -7.45
CA GLU A 124 1.64 -19.82 -6.13
C GLU A 124 0.49 -20.56 -5.42
N GLY A 125 -0.73 -20.53 -5.98
CA GLY A 125 -1.90 -21.15 -5.35
C GLY A 125 -2.37 -20.44 -4.07
N ILE A 126 -1.89 -19.22 -3.83
CA ILE A 126 -2.26 -18.39 -2.68
C ILE A 126 -3.29 -17.38 -3.14
N ILE A 127 -4.44 -17.32 -2.46
CA ILE A 127 -5.48 -16.31 -2.71
C ILE A 127 -5.23 -15.13 -1.76
N PRO A 128 -4.60 -14.03 -2.23
CA PRO A 128 -4.28 -12.89 -1.37
C PRO A 128 -5.51 -12.04 -1.09
N ALA A 129 -5.55 -11.33 0.03
CA ALA A 129 -6.52 -10.26 0.19
C ALA A 129 -6.29 -9.17 -0.88
N LEU A 130 -7.34 -8.44 -1.28
CA LEU A 130 -7.16 -7.35 -2.26
C LEU A 130 -6.20 -6.26 -1.72
N GLU A 131 -6.14 -6.13 -0.40
CA GLU A 131 -5.17 -5.33 0.34
C GLU A 131 -3.73 -5.73 0.02
N THR A 132 -3.43 -7.02 0.17
CA THR A 132 -2.11 -7.58 -0.13
C THR A 132 -1.80 -7.50 -1.61
N SER A 133 -2.83 -7.59 -2.45
CA SER A 133 -2.68 -7.54 -3.91
C SER A 133 -2.16 -6.19 -4.40
N HIS A 134 -2.46 -5.08 -3.70
CA HIS A 134 -1.89 -3.77 -4.04
C HIS A 134 -0.37 -3.75 -3.87
N ALA A 135 0.13 -4.29 -2.75
CA ALA A 135 1.57 -4.47 -2.56
C ALA A 135 2.15 -5.35 -3.68
N LEU A 136 1.55 -6.51 -3.96
CA LEU A 136 2.04 -7.42 -5.00
C LEU A 136 2.08 -6.79 -6.40
N ALA A 137 1.12 -5.93 -6.75
CA ALA A 137 1.11 -5.23 -8.03
C ALA A 137 2.33 -4.30 -8.16
N TYR A 138 2.61 -3.50 -7.13
CA TYR A 138 3.79 -2.63 -7.14
C TYR A 138 5.10 -3.42 -7.10
N LEU A 139 5.09 -4.66 -6.58
CA LEU A 139 6.30 -5.50 -6.52
C LEU A 139 6.95 -5.69 -7.90
N GLU A 140 6.13 -5.81 -8.95
CA GLU A 140 6.62 -6.09 -10.29
C GLU A 140 7.34 -4.91 -10.91
N GLU A 141 6.85 -3.70 -10.64
CA GLU A 141 7.51 -2.47 -11.04
C GLU A 141 8.78 -2.27 -10.24
N LEU A 142 8.70 -2.46 -8.92
CA LEU A 142 9.84 -2.33 -8.02
C LEU A 142 10.97 -3.28 -8.43
N CYS A 143 10.68 -4.56 -8.65
CA CYS A 143 11.67 -5.57 -9.01
C CYS A 143 12.46 -5.23 -10.29
N GLN A 144 11.88 -4.50 -11.24
CA GLN A 144 12.60 -4.06 -12.46
C GLN A 144 13.67 -3.00 -12.15
N THR A 145 13.50 -2.25 -11.06
CA THR A 145 14.43 -1.21 -10.61
C THR A 145 15.52 -1.75 -9.68
N LEU A 146 15.33 -2.95 -9.13
CA LEU A 146 16.23 -3.52 -8.13
C LEU A 146 17.39 -4.29 -8.78
N PRO A 147 18.61 -4.22 -8.21
CA PRO A 147 19.71 -5.08 -8.62
C PRO A 147 19.37 -6.57 -8.47
N ASN A 148 19.90 -7.42 -9.34
CA ASN A 148 19.76 -8.86 -9.20
C ASN A 148 20.31 -9.35 -7.85
N GLY A 149 19.58 -10.23 -7.18
CA GLY A 149 19.94 -10.76 -5.86
C GLY A 149 19.45 -9.94 -4.67
N THR A 150 18.71 -8.85 -4.95
CA THR A 150 18.00 -8.07 -3.91
C THR A 150 16.93 -8.94 -3.23
N LYS A 151 16.80 -8.80 -1.90
CA LYS A 151 15.81 -9.55 -1.11
C LYS A 151 14.63 -8.64 -0.84
N VAL A 152 13.41 -9.11 -1.10
CA VAL A 152 12.19 -8.33 -0.83
C VAL A 152 11.33 -9.13 0.13
N VAL A 153 10.86 -8.46 1.18
CA VAL A 153 9.91 -8.99 2.14
C VAL A 153 8.58 -8.28 1.94
N LEU A 154 7.56 -9.04 1.56
CA LEU A 154 6.21 -8.53 1.36
C LEU A 154 5.32 -8.99 2.50
N ASN A 155 4.54 -8.07 3.06
CA ASN A 155 3.59 -8.40 4.10
C ASN A 155 2.27 -8.91 3.50
N CYS A 156 2.04 -10.22 3.59
CA CYS A 156 0.74 -10.83 3.28
C CYS A 156 -0.24 -10.58 4.42
N SER A 157 -0.84 -9.39 4.43
CA SER A 157 -1.67 -8.90 5.53
C SER A 157 -2.94 -9.72 5.79
N GLY A 158 -3.42 -10.46 4.80
CA GLY A 158 -4.62 -11.27 4.93
C GLY A 158 -4.85 -12.23 3.77
N ARG A 159 -5.79 -13.13 3.99
CA ARG A 159 -6.30 -14.07 2.99
C ARG A 159 -7.48 -13.48 2.22
N GLY A 160 -7.59 -13.83 0.95
CA GLY A 160 -8.57 -13.25 0.02
C GLY A 160 -9.94 -13.93 -0.03
N ASP A 161 -10.25 -14.89 0.84
CA ASP A 161 -11.56 -15.57 0.84
C ASP A 161 -12.74 -14.60 0.85
N LYS A 162 -12.61 -13.48 1.60
CA LYS A 162 -13.62 -12.41 1.69
C LYS A 162 -13.80 -11.65 0.37
N ASP A 163 -12.75 -11.60 -0.45
CA ASP A 163 -12.67 -10.77 -1.64
C ASP A 163 -12.98 -11.53 -2.92
N VAL A 164 -13.07 -12.87 -2.88
CA VAL A 164 -13.32 -13.71 -4.07
C VAL A 164 -14.56 -13.26 -4.85
N GLN A 165 -15.65 -12.91 -4.17
CA GLN A 165 -16.88 -12.46 -4.84
C GLN A 165 -16.68 -11.13 -5.58
N ILE A 166 -15.92 -10.21 -4.99
CA ILE A 166 -15.54 -8.95 -5.61
C ILE A 166 -14.64 -9.25 -6.81
N ALA A 167 -13.58 -10.03 -6.61
CA ALA A 167 -12.62 -10.38 -7.64
C ALA A 167 -13.31 -11.03 -8.86
N ILE A 168 -14.22 -12.01 -8.67
CA ILE A 168 -14.95 -12.66 -9.76
C ILE A 168 -15.77 -11.64 -10.58
N LYS A 169 -16.46 -10.71 -9.91
CA LYS A 169 -17.27 -9.70 -10.58
C LYS A 169 -16.45 -8.83 -11.55
N TYR A 170 -15.21 -8.52 -11.19
CA TYR A 170 -14.34 -7.65 -11.99
C TYR A 170 -13.40 -8.40 -12.95
N LEU A 171 -12.96 -9.61 -12.59
CA LEU A 171 -11.99 -10.39 -13.39
C LEU A 171 -12.62 -11.15 -14.56
N GLN A 172 -13.95 -11.24 -14.65
CA GLN A 172 -14.70 -11.96 -15.70
C GLN A 172 -14.10 -13.35 -16.02
N VAL A 173 -13.69 -14.07 -14.97
CA VAL A 173 -13.09 -15.42 -15.04
C VAL A 173 -14.14 -16.51 -14.94
#